data_AF-A0A7S4L3G6-F1
#
_entry.id   AF-A0A7S4L3G6-F1
#
_cell.length_a   1.000
_cell.length_b   1.000
_cell.length_c   1.000
_cell.angle_alpha   90.00
_cell.angle_beta   90.00
_cell.angle_gamma   90.00
#
_symmetry.space_group_name_H-M   'P 1'
#
loop_
_entity.id
_entity.type
_entity.pdbx_description
1 polymer ?
#
loop_
_entity_poly.entity_id
_entity_poly.type
_entity_poly.pdbx_seq_one_letter_code
_entity_poly.pdbx_strand_id
1 'polypeptide(L)'
;DKQYVMKLHRLGRTSFRTIKNNRDYLKHRRNASWLYLSRLAAAKEFAFMKALGDNGFPVPEAIDWNRHVIIMSFAQGHNMFQIRGLTNPATVYNRLMGLIVRLAEYGLIHCDFNEYNL
;
A
#
# COMPACT_ATOMS: atom_id res chain seq x y z
N ASP A 1 -1.93 13.67 -22.36
CA ASP A 1 -2.95 13.47 -21.30
C ASP A 1 -2.34 12.90 -20.03
N LYS A 2 -2.84 13.33 -18.87
CA LYS A 2 -2.37 12.85 -17.56
C LYS A 2 -3.10 11.55 -17.21
N GLN A 3 -2.36 10.48 -16.94
CA GLN A 3 -2.91 9.17 -16.58
C GLN A 3 -2.89 8.94 -15.06
N TYR A 4 -3.89 8.21 -14.57
CA TYR A 4 -4.06 7.87 -13.16
C TYR A 4 -4.40 6.39 -12.98
N VAL A 5 -4.16 5.87 -11.78
CA VAL A 5 -4.50 4.50 -11.39
C VAL A 5 -5.68 4.52 -10.45
N MET A 6 -6.67 3.67 -10.73
CA MET A 6 -7.80 3.41 -9.84
C MET A 6 -7.60 2.05 -9.14
N LYS A 7 -7.35 2.07 -7.84
CA LYS A 7 -7.19 0.86 -7.01
C LYS A 7 -8.49 0.51 -6.30
N LEU A 8 -9.04 -0.67 -6.61
CA LEU A 8 -10.27 -1.22 -6.03
C LEU A 8 -9.94 -2.22 -4.91
N HIS A 9 -10.31 -1.91 -3.67
CA HIS A 9 -10.13 -2.80 -2.54
C HIS A 9 -11.20 -3.90 -2.52
N ARG A 10 -10.76 -5.16 -2.58
CA ARG A 10 -11.63 -6.34 -2.58
C ARG A 10 -11.25 -7.30 -1.46
N LEU A 11 -11.64 -6.97 -0.23
CA LEU A 11 -11.58 -7.91 0.88
C LEU A 11 -12.73 -8.93 0.75
N GLY A 12 -12.47 -10.22 1.01
CA GLY A 12 -13.46 -11.27 0.77
C GLY A 12 -13.12 -12.64 1.39
N ARG A 13 -14.10 -13.56 1.31
CA ARG A 13 -14.14 -14.91 1.94
C ARG A 13 -12.98 -15.84 1.56
N THR A 14 -12.39 -15.70 0.37
CA THR A 14 -11.34 -16.58 -0.14
C THR A 14 -9.94 -16.16 0.30
N SER A 15 -9.63 -14.86 0.30
CA SER A 15 -8.25 -14.37 0.44
C SER A 15 -7.89 -13.89 1.85
N PHE A 16 -8.87 -13.70 2.75
CA PHE A 16 -8.63 -13.11 4.07
C PHE A 16 -9.57 -13.63 5.16
N ARG A 17 -9.60 -14.95 5.36
CA ARG A 17 -10.42 -15.58 6.42
C ARG A 17 -10.08 -15.04 7.82
N THR A 18 -8.81 -14.72 8.05
CA THR A 18 -8.28 -14.29 9.35
C THR A 18 -8.57 -12.82 9.68
N ILE A 19 -8.89 -11.97 8.69
CA ILE A 19 -9.16 -10.54 8.93
C ILE A 19 -10.41 -10.35 9.81
N LYS A 20 -11.38 -11.27 9.74
CA LYS A 20 -12.56 -11.25 10.63
C LYS A 20 -12.20 -11.40 12.12
N ASN A 21 -11.02 -11.96 12.43
CA ASN A 21 -10.54 -12.15 13.79
C ASN A 21 -9.67 -10.98 14.31
N ASN A 22 -9.16 -10.12 13.41
CA ASN A 22 -8.34 -8.97 13.80
C ASN A 22 -9.24 -7.83 14.31
N ARG A 23 -9.28 -7.68 15.65
CA ARG A 23 -10.15 -6.76 16.39
C ARG A 23 -10.05 -5.29 15.96
N ASP A 24 -8.91 -4.86 15.41
CA ASP A 24 -8.67 -3.47 14.97
C ASP A 24 -9.67 -2.96 13.94
N TYR A 25 -10.17 -3.83 13.05
CA TYR A 25 -11.14 -3.42 12.03
C TYR A 25 -12.58 -3.37 12.55
N LEU A 26 -12.87 -4.13 13.61
CA LEU A 26 -14.24 -4.36 14.05
C LEU A 26 -14.67 -3.41 15.16
N LYS A 27 -13.73 -2.78 15.88
CA LYS A 27 -13.87 -1.87 17.05
C LYS A 27 -14.97 -2.28 18.05
N HIS A 28 -16.25 -2.38 17.67
CA HIS A 28 -17.37 -2.91 18.48
C HIS A 28 -18.48 -3.71 17.74
N ARG A 29 -18.33 -4.14 16.47
CA ARG A 29 -19.42 -4.82 15.71
C ARG A 29 -19.17 -6.32 15.54
N ARG A 30 -20.17 -7.17 15.84
CA ARG A 30 -20.11 -8.64 15.67
C ARG A 30 -20.08 -9.11 14.21
N ASN A 31 -20.52 -8.28 13.25
CA ASN A 31 -20.54 -8.59 11.81
C ASN A 31 -20.20 -7.32 10.99
N ALA A 32 -18.97 -7.21 10.47
CA ALA A 32 -18.67 -6.25 9.41
C ALA A 32 -18.88 -6.89 8.04
N SER A 33 -19.54 -6.18 7.13
CA SER A 33 -19.61 -6.59 5.73
C SER A 33 -18.24 -6.43 5.08
N TRP A 34 -17.92 -7.28 4.11
CA TRP A 34 -16.69 -7.17 3.33
C TRP A 34 -16.55 -5.81 2.64
N LEU A 35 -17.67 -5.23 2.20
CA LEU A 35 -17.71 -3.87 1.64
C LEU A 35 -17.26 -2.80 2.66
N TYR A 36 -17.65 -2.94 3.91
CA TYR A 36 -17.21 -2.03 4.98
C TYR A 36 -15.72 -2.20 5.29
N LEU A 37 -15.23 -3.45 5.34
CA LEU A 37 -13.80 -3.72 5.55
C LEU A 37 -12.94 -3.20 4.38
N SER A 38 -13.39 -3.41 3.13
CA SER A 38 -12.76 -2.80 1.95
C SER A 38 -12.72 -1.28 2.04
N ARG A 39 -13.78 -0.64 2.54
CA ARG A 39 -13.79 0.80 2.76
C ARG A 39 -12.73 1.24 3.77
N LEU A 40 -12.62 0.55 4.91
CA LEU A 40 -11.63 0.89 5.94
C LEU A 40 -10.19 0.66 5.46
N ALA A 41 -9.95 -0.42 4.73
CA ALA A 41 -8.64 -0.70 4.15
C ALA A 41 -8.21 0.41 3.16
N ALA A 42 -9.12 0.81 2.26
CA ALA A 42 -8.86 1.89 1.32
C ALA A 42 -8.61 3.24 2.03
N ALA A 43 -9.38 3.56 3.07
CA ALA A 43 -9.18 4.79 3.85
C ALA A 43 -7.81 4.81 4.53
N LYS A 44 -7.40 3.67 5.11
CA LYS A 44 -6.10 3.51 5.78
C LYS A 44 -4.95 3.64 4.77
N GLU A 45 -5.04 2.95 3.64
CA GLU A 45 -4.01 3.02 2.61
C GLU A 45 -3.88 4.44 2.04
N PHE A 46 -4.98 5.13 1.75
CA PHE A 46 -4.95 6.51 1.28
C PHE A 46 -4.26 7.45 2.29
N ALA A 47 -4.61 7.34 3.58
CA ALA A 47 -4.02 8.15 4.62
C ALA A 47 -2.50 7.92 4.77
N PHE A 48 -2.05 6.66 4.71
CA PHE A 48 -0.61 6.35 4.73
C PHE A 48 0.10 6.84 3.47
N MET A 49 -0.47 6.63 2.29
CA MET A 49 0.12 7.07 1.03
C MET A 49 0.29 8.60 1.01
N LYS A 50 -0.73 9.34 1.46
CA LYS A 50 -0.64 10.79 1.61
C LYS A 50 0.43 11.21 2.60
N ALA A 51 0.43 10.64 3.82
CA ALA A 51 1.42 10.98 4.84
C ALA A 51 2.85 10.66 4.39
N LEU A 52 3.08 9.52 3.73
CA LEU A 52 4.37 9.13 3.19
C LEU A 52 4.81 10.10 2.07
N GLY A 53 3.90 10.45 1.16
CA GLY A 53 4.15 11.43 0.10
C GLY A 53 4.52 12.81 0.64
N ASP A 54 3.75 13.32 1.61
CA ASP A 54 3.98 14.62 2.27
C ASP A 54 5.34 14.66 3.01
N ASN A 55 5.84 13.50 3.47
CA ASN A 55 7.16 13.36 4.09
C ASN A 55 8.27 12.96 3.09
N GLY A 56 8.01 13.03 1.78
CA GLY A 56 9.02 12.82 0.74
C GLY A 56 9.49 11.36 0.58
N PHE A 57 8.64 10.38 0.92
CA PHE A 57 8.88 8.99 0.53
C PHE A 57 8.52 8.80 -0.96
N PRO A 58 9.22 7.89 -1.67
CA PRO A 58 8.95 7.61 -3.08
C PRO A 58 7.72 6.70 -3.23
N VAL A 59 6.53 7.25 -2.98
CA VAL A 59 5.24 6.59 -3.15
C VAL A 59 4.41 7.29 -4.22
N PRO A 60 3.40 6.64 -4.82
CA PRO A 60 2.46 7.32 -5.70
C PRO A 60 1.78 8.49 -5.00
N GLU A 61 1.49 9.56 -5.75
CA GLU A 61 0.71 10.70 -5.26
C GLU A 61 -0.73 10.26 -4.99
N ALA A 62 -1.19 10.43 -3.76
CA ALA A 62 -2.57 10.14 -3.38
C ALA A 62 -3.50 11.26 -3.85
N ILE A 63 -4.34 11.00 -4.85
CA ILE A 63 -5.20 12.02 -5.49
C ILE A 63 -6.54 12.13 -4.77
N ASP A 64 -7.27 11.01 -4.67
CA ASP A 64 -8.59 11.00 -4.00
C ASP A 64 -8.95 9.59 -3.51
N TRP A 65 -9.92 9.52 -2.60
CA TRP A 65 -10.46 8.27 -2.06
C TRP A 65 -11.98 8.34 -1.92
N ASN A 66 -12.66 7.29 -2.41
CA ASN A 66 -14.11 7.15 -2.24
C ASN A 66 -14.48 5.69 -1.93
N ARG A 67 -15.04 5.46 -0.74
CA ARG A 67 -15.42 4.14 -0.24
C ARG A 67 -14.24 3.16 -0.26
N HIS A 68 -14.20 2.24 -1.22
CA HIS A 68 -13.19 1.18 -1.34
C HIS A 68 -12.23 1.44 -2.50
N VAL A 69 -12.25 2.65 -3.05
CA VAL A 69 -11.51 3.05 -4.25
C VAL A 69 -10.51 4.13 -3.86
N ILE A 70 -9.29 4.01 -4.39
CA ILE A 70 -8.26 5.05 -4.33
C ILE A 70 -7.88 5.45 -5.76
N ILE A 71 -7.76 6.75 -6.00
CA ILE A 71 -7.11 7.30 -7.20
C ILE A 71 -5.71 7.77 -6.81
N MET A 72 -4.70 7.31 -7.54
CA MET A 72 -3.29 7.65 -7.33
C MET A 72 -2.59 7.96 -8.66
N SER A 73 -1.44 8.66 -8.60
CA SER A 73 -0.62 8.88 -9.80
C SER A 73 -0.16 7.56 -10.42
N PHE A 74 -0.06 7.52 -11.74
CA PHE A 74 0.55 6.38 -12.42
C PHE A 74 2.07 6.38 -12.18
N ALA A 75 2.57 5.35 -11.49
CA ALA A 75 4.00 5.11 -11.33
C ALA A 75 4.54 4.44 -12.59
N GLN A 76 5.29 5.19 -13.40
CA GLN A 76 5.87 4.67 -14.64
C GLN A 76 7.06 3.77 -14.33
N GLY A 77 6.92 2.47 -14.60
CA GLY A 77 7.97 1.49 -14.35
C GLY A 77 7.45 0.06 -14.48
N HIS A 78 8.28 -0.88 -14.02
CA HIS A 78 7.96 -2.30 -13.93
C HIS A 78 8.03 -2.75 -12.49
N ASN A 79 7.17 -3.70 -12.13
CA ASN A 79 7.22 -4.33 -10.82
C ASN A 79 8.53 -5.11 -10.69
N MET A 80 9.20 -5.04 -9.53
CA MET A 80 10.54 -5.60 -9.36
C MET A 80 10.61 -7.10 -9.67
N PHE A 81 9.55 -7.86 -9.40
CA PHE A 81 9.40 -9.28 -9.77
C PHE A 81 9.63 -9.56 -11.27
N GLN A 82 9.36 -8.59 -12.15
CA GLN A 82 9.52 -8.74 -13.60
C GLN A 82 10.94 -8.43 -14.08
N ILE A 83 11.79 -7.88 -13.23
CA ILE A 83 13.14 -7.45 -13.58
C ILE A 83 14.07 -8.67 -13.62
N ARG A 84 14.61 -8.99 -14.81
CA ARG A 84 15.50 -10.14 -15.02
C ARG A 84 16.97 -9.86 -14.72
N GLY A 85 17.36 -8.58 -14.66
CA GLY A 85 18.73 -8.18 -14.40
C GLY A 85 18.80 -6.71 -14.01
N LEU A 86 19.68 -6.40 -13.05
CA LEU A 86 19.96 -5.05 -12.59
C LEU A 86 21.38 -4.69 -12.97
N THR A 87 21.57 -3.53 -13.61
CA THR A 87 22.90 -3.02 -13.96
C THR A 87 23.77 -2.78 -12.73
N ASN A 88 23.17 -2.31 -11.63
CA ASN A 88 23.86 -2.08 -10.36
C ASN A 88 23.01 -2.56 -9.16
N PRO A 89 23.06 -3.86 -8.83
CA PRO A 89 22.27 -4.44 -7.74
C PRO A 89 22.60 -3.83 -6.37
N ALA A 90 23.87 -3.48 -6.12
CA ALA A 90 24.31 -2.94 -4.83
C ALA A 90 23.67 -1.58 -4.54
N THR A 91 23.59 -0.70 -5.53
CA THR A 91 22.91 0.60 -5.39
C THR A 91 21.42 0.44 -5.11
N VAL A 92 20.74 -0.48 -5.82
CA VAL A 92 19.31 -0.75 -5.59
C VAL A 92 19.10 -1.30 -4.18
N TYR A 93 19.89 -2.28 -3.76
CA TYR A 93 19.84 -2.85 -2.41
C TYR A 93 20.01 -1.78 -1.33
N ASN A 94 21.04 -0.94 -1.43
CA ASN A 94 21.29 0.12 -0.45
C ASN A 94 20.13 1.12 -0.40
N ARG A 95 19.52 1.44 -1.54
CA ARG A 95 18.34 2.32 -1.59
C ARG A 95 17.14 1.69 -0.90
N LEU A 96 16.87 0.40 -1.14
CA LEU A 96 15.76 -0.32 -0.52
C LEU A 96 15.95 -0.46 0.99
N MET A 97 17.16 -0.80 1.45
CA MET A 97 17.48 -0.86 2.88
C MET A 97 17.37 0.52 3.53
N GLY A 98 17.83 1.57 2.85
CA GLY A 98 17.64 2.95 3.30
C GLY A 98 16.17 3.33 3.48
N LEU A 99 15.28 2.87 2.59
CA LEU A 99 13.83 3.08 2.74
C LEU A 99 13.25 2.35 3.95
N ILE A 100 13.69 1.11 4.22
CA ILE A 100 13.25 0.34 5.39
C ILE A 100 13.68 1.05 6.69
N VAL A 101 14.94 1.50 6.78
CA VAL A 101 15.44 2.24 7.94
C VAL A 101 14.66 3.54 8.12
N ARG A 102 14.45 4.30 7.04
CA ARG A 102 13.70 5.55 7.09
C ARG A 102 12.25 5.35 7.51
N LEU A 103 11.59 4.26 7.09
CA LEU A 103 10.25 3.91 7.58
C LEU A 103 10.27 3.67 9.10
N ALA A 104 11.27 2.92 9.59
CA ALA A 104 11.42 2.61 11.01
C ALA A 104 11.69 3.87 11.86
N GLU A 105 12.46 4.84 11.36
CA GLU A 105 12.68 6.15 11.99
C GLU A 105 11.38 6.93 12.20
N TYR A 106 10.39 6.74 11.32
CA TYR A 106 9.04 7.31 11.45
C TYR A 106 8.09 6.41 12.25
N GLY A 107 8.60 5.33 12.86
CA GLY A 107 7.82 4.37 13.63
C GLY A 107 6.92 3.45 12.78
N LEU A 108 7.24 3.30 11.49
CA LEU A 108 6.48 2.49 10.54
C LEU A 108 7.24 1.24 10.13
N ILE A 109 6.52 0.13 9.98
CA ILE A 109 7.04 -1.11 9.42
C ILE A 109 6.15 -1.51 8.25
N HIS A 110 6.74 -1.60 7.05
CA HIS A 110 6.04 -2.14 5.89
C HIS A 110 6.11 -3.68 5.90
N CYS A 111 5.10 -4.32 6.50
CA CYS A 111 5.09 -5.77 6.70
C CYS A 111 5.00 -6.61 5.41
N ASP A 112 4.85 -5.98 4.25
CA ASP A 112 4.74 -6.64 2.94
C ASP A 112 5.79 -6.08 1.93
N PHE A 113 6.98 -5.72 2.42
CA PHE A 113 8.03 -5.10 1.60
C PHE A 113 8.78 -6.17 0.79
N ASN A 114 8.31 -6.44 -0.42
CA ASN A 114 8.79 -7.50 -1.32
C ASN A 114 8.75 -7.05 -2.79
N GLU A 115 9.19 -7.92 -3.68
CA GLU A 115 9.32 -7.67 -5.13
C GLU A 115 8.02 -7.38 -5.89
N TYR A 116 6.85 -7.55 -5.27
CA TYR A 116 5.54 -7.23 -5.85
C TYR A 116 5.04 -5.83 -5.48
N ASN A 117 5.66 -5.20 -4.49
CA ASN A 117 5.33 -3.88 -3.96
C ASN A 117 6.48 -2.87 -4.18
N LEU A 118 7.42 -3.17 -5.08
CA LEU A 118 8.61 -2.39 -5.40
C LEU A 118 8.74 -2.07 -6.89
#